data_AF-A0A1D2MJ33-F1
#
_entry.id   AF-A0A1D2MJ33-F1
#
_cell.length_a   1.000
_cell.length_b   1.000
_cell.length_c   1.000
_cell.angle_alpha   90.00
_cell.angle_beta   90.00
_cell.angle_gamma   90.00
#
_symmetry.space_group_name_H-M   'P 1'
#
loop_
_entity.id
_entity.type
_entity.pdbx_description
1 polymer ?
#
loop_
_entity_poly.entity_id
_entity_poly.type
_entity_poly.pdbx_seq_one_letter_code
_entity_poly.pdbx_strand_id
1 'polypeptide(L)'
;MKMPTFRNGYILSLPGFGKLSTIIIGLIVLIIGLRSHYQSAWTDSKYYKVCEIYILHYTYQEPCPSIGMERYYVAVIILCFILSIIGTILSVSLVNPYLTVFWIVDLVYHILASLLLIVAAVLYLVSAVQINNHPLANDDAIKLPPGFIKFDDTEVFLSKQKIYAAGLTFVQALFYIIVALLIKRGRSKSLQE
;
A
#
# COMPACT_ATOMS: atom_id res chain seq x y z
N MET A 1 10.67 7.49 46.65
CA MET A 1 10.42 6.70 45.43
C MET A 1 9.81 7.63 44.38
N LYS A 2 10.60 8.12 43.42
CA LYS A 2 10.05 8.94 42.32
C LYS A 2 9.42 8.00 41.30
N MET A 3 8.10 8.07 41.13
CA MET A 3 7.47 7.43 39.96
C MET A 3 7.98 8.14 38.71
N PRO A 4 8.51 7.41 37.72
CA PRO A 4 8.97 8.05 36.51
C PRO A 4 7.75 8.41 35.65
N THR A 5 7.55 9.69 35.43
CA THR A 5 6.56 10.29 34.54
C THR A 5 6.93 10.01 33.08
N PHE A 6 6.70 8.77 32.60
CA PHE A 6 6.98 8.37 31.22
C PHE A 6 5.75 8.29 30.30
N ARG A 7 4.57 8.74 30.73
CA ARG A 7 3.34 8.57 29.94
C ARG A 7 3.36 9.30 28.59
N ASN A 8 4.16 10.38 28.45
CA ASN A 8 4.32 11.13 27.19
C ASN A 8 5.71 10.95 26.52
N GLY A 9 6.62 10.17 27.12
CA GLY A 9 8.01 10.09 26.64
C GLY A 9 8.23 9.18 25.42
N TYR A 10 7.36 8.19 25.21
CA TYR A 10 7.53 7.23 24.11
C TYR A 10 7.28 7.86 22.72
N ILE A 11 6.27 8.72 22.58
CA ILE A 11 5.99 9.41 21.30
C ILE A 11 7.18 10.31 20.91
N LEU A 12 7.80 10.94 21.90
CA LEU A 12 8.97 11.81 21.70
C LEU A 12 10.27 11.02 21.43
N SER A 13 10.24 9.69 21.55
CA SER A 13 11.38 8.84 21.18
C SER A 13 11.49 8.69 19.66
N LEU A 14 12.69 8.44 19.15
CA LEU A 14 12.91 8.21 17.72
C LEU A 14 12.00 7.11 17.13
N PRO A 15 11.82 5.94 17.80
CA PRO A 15 10.86 4.93 17.36
C PRO A 15 9.41 5.42 17.35
N GLY A 16 9.00 6.20 18.35
CA GLY A 16 7.66 6.78 18.44
C GLY A 16 7.36 7.74 17.29
N PHE A 17 8.28 8.68 17.00
CA PHE A 17 8.19 9.57 15.84
C PHE A 17 8.17 8.79 14.51
N GLY A 18 8.95 7.71 14.42
CA GLY A 18 8.94 6.81 13.28
C GLY A 18 7.56 6.21 13.01
N LYS A 19 6.89 5.69 14.05
CA LYS A 19 5.52 5.14 13.94
C LYS A 19 4.47 6.18 13.55
N LEU A 20 4.58 7.40 14.09
CA LEU A 20 3.68 8.48 13.65
C LEU A 20 3.88 8.81 12.18
N SER A 21 5.14 8.81 11.72
CA SER A 21 5.47 9.05 10.31
C SER A 21 4.92 7.95 9.39
N THR A 22 4.99 6.67 9.80
CA THR A 22 4.40 5.55 9.03
C THR A 22 2.88 5.65 8.96
N ILE A 23 2.20 6.15 10.00
CA ILE A 23 0.76 6.42 9.97
C ILE A 23 0.42 7.54 8.99
N ILE A 24 1.13 8.67 9.03
CA ILE A 24 0.85 9.82 8.16
C ILE A 24 1.06 9.42 6.69
N ILE A 25 2.18 8.79 6.38
CA ILE A 25 2.45 8.30 5.01
C ILE A 25 1.44 7.23 4.63
N GLY A 26 1.08 6.34 5.56
CA GLY A 26 0.06 5.31 5.33
C GLY A 26 -1.32 5.88 5.02
N LEU A 27 -1.71 6.99 5.65
CA LEU A 27 -2.96 7.68 5.33
C LEU A 27 -2.92 8.25 3.90
N ILE A 28 -1.80 8.85 3.49
CA ILE A 28 -1.61 9.37 2.13
C ILE A 28 -1.68 8.23 1.10
N VAL A 29 -0.96 7.13 1.35
CA VAL A 29 -0.99 5.92 0.49
C VAL A 29 -2.40 5.35 0.42
N LEU A 30 -3.12 5.29 1.54
CA LEU A 30 -4.48 4.79 1.59
C LEU A 30 -5.41 5.65 0.72
N ILE A 31 -5.39 6.98 0.88
CA ILE A 31 -6.24 7.88 0.11
C ILE A 31 -5.94 7.76 -1.39
N ILE A 32 -4.67 7.85 -1.78
CA ILE A 32 -4.27 7.81 -3.19
C ILE A 32 -4.53 6.42 -3.79
N GLY A 33 -4.23 5.35 -3.06
CA GLY A 33 -4.43 3.97 -3.50
C GLY A 33 -5.91 3.59 -3.65
N LEU A 34 -6.76 3.98 -2.71
CA LEU A 34 -8.21 3.76 -2.84
C LEU A 34 -8.78 4.57 -4.00
N ARG A 35 -8.35 5.83 -4.14
CA ARG A 35 -8.78 6.68 -5.26
C ARG A 35 -8.37 6.09 -6.60
N SER A 36 -7.11 5.70 -6.76
CA SER A 36 -6.60 5.14 -8.01
C SER A 36 -7.23 3.79 -8.36
N HIS A 37 -7.64 3.00 -7.36
CA HIS A 37 -8.36 1.75 -7.59
C HIS A 37 -9.83 1.99 -7.96
N TYR A 38 -10.60 2.70 -7.12
CA TYR A 38 -12.05 2.82 -7.31
C TYR A 38 -12.46 3.77 -8.43
N GLN A 39 -11.61 4.74 -8.78
CA GLN A 39 -11.90 5.65 -9.90
C GLN A 39 -11.39 5.14 -11.24
N SER A 40 -10.66 4.02 -11.29
CA SER A 40 -10.18 3.46 -12.55
C SER A 40 -11.29 2.72 -13.30
N ALA A 41 -11.50 3.02 -14.58
CA ALA A 41 -12.44 2.31 -15.47
C ALA A 41 -12.24 0.79 -15.49
N TRP A 42 -11.00 0.32 -15.33
CA TRP A 42 -10.70 -1.12 -15.28
C TRP A 42 -11.31 -1.86 -14.09
N THR A 43 -11.76 -1.12 -13.08
CA THR A 43 -12.45 -1.64 -11.89
C THR A 43 -13.95 -1.75 -12.13
N ASP A 44 -14.49 -1.06 -13.15
CA ASP A 44 -15.88 -1.20 -13.58
C ASP A 44 -16.06 -2.47 -14.42
N SER A 45 -17.05 -3.25 -14.03
CA SER A 45 -17.50 -4.49 -14.68
C SER A 45 -17.76 -4.33 -16.18
N LYS A 46 -18.11 -3.14 -16.65
CA LYS A 46 -18.42 -2.90 -18.06
C LYS A 46 -17.18 -3.01 -18.94
N TYR A 47 -16.08 -2.36 -18.56
CA TYR A 47 -14.84 -2.35 -19.34
C TYR A 47 -14.10 -3.69 -19.25
N TYR A 48 -14.13 -4.32 -18.08
CA TYR A 48 -13.55 -5.65 -17.92
C TYR A 48 -14.27 -6.69 -18.81
N LYS A 49 -15.60 -6.66 -18.90
CA LYS A 49 -16.38 -7.51 -19.83
C LYS A 49 -16.04 -7.24 -21.29
N VAL A 50 -15.83 -5.97 -21.67
CA VAL A 50 -15.39 -5.61 -23.02
C VAL A 50 -14.06 -6.27 -23.33
N CYS A 51 -13.10 -6.23 -22.39
CA CYS A 51 -11.82 -6.90 -22.54
C CYS A 51 -11.97 -8.43 -22.71
N GLU A 52 -12.78 -9.10 -21.88
CA GLU A 52 -13.01 -10.55 -21.98
C GLU A 52 -13.62 -10.93 -23.34
N ILE A 53 -14.62 -10.19 -23.81
CA ILE A 53 -15.26 -10.41 -25.12
C ILE A 53 -14.23 -10.22 -26.24
N TYR A 54 -13.37 -9.20 -26.13
CA TYR A 54 -12.37 -8.90 -27.13
C TYR A 54 -11.31 -10.00 -27.25
N ILE A 55 -10.79 -10.51 -26.13
CA ILE A 55 -9.86 -11.64 -26.11
C ILE A 55 -10.47 -12.88 -26.75
N LEU A 56 -11.73 -13.19 -26.41
CA LEU A 56 -12.44 -14.36 -26.92
C LEU A 56 -12.68 -14.32 -28.44
N HIS A 57 -12.90 -13.14 -29.02
CA HIS A 57 -13.29 -13.00 -30.43
C HIS A 57 -12.15 -12.64 -31.38
N TYR A 58 -11.11 -11.96 -30.90
CA TYR A 58 -10.09 -11.37 -31.78
C TYR A 58 -8.70 -12.02 -31.65
N THR A 59 -8.61 -13.22 -31.04
CA THR A 59 -7.34 -13.97 -30.88
C THR A 59 -6.21 -13.12 -30.27
N TYR A 60 -6.58 -12.19 -29.39
CA TYR A 60 -5.61 -11.35 -28.72
C TYR A 60 -4.94 -12.14 -27.60
N GLN A 61 -3.60 -12.19 -27.59
CA GLN A 61 -2.85 -13.04 -26.67
C GLN A 61 -2.59 -12.41 -25.31
N GLU A 62 -2.79 -11.09 -25.15
CA GLU A 62 -2.60 -10.45 -23.85
C GLU A 62 -3.84 -10.65 -22.95
N PRO A 63 -3.64 -11.17 -21.73
CA PRO A 63 -4.74 -11.35 -20.79
C PRO A 63 -5.25 -10.02 -20.24
N CYS A 64 -6.54 -9.95 -19.91
CA CYS A 64 -7.11 -8.79 -19.25
C CYS A 64 -6.37 -8.51 -17.92
N PRO A 65 -6.18 -7.22 -17.56
CA PRO A 65 -5.55 -6.85 -16.30
C PRO A 65 -6.23 -7.51 -15.10
N SER A 66 -5.45 -8.17 -14.24
CA SER A 66 -6.01 -8.92 -13.12
C SER A 66 -6.54 -7.99 -12.02
N ILE A 67 -7.87 -7.90 -11.90
CA ILE A 67 -8.54 -7.19 -10.78
C ILE A 67 -8.13 -7.77 -9.42
N GLY A 68 -7.79 -9.07 -9.37
CA GLY A 68 -7.34 -9.74 -8.16
C GLY A 68 -6.08 -9.11 -7.57
N MET A 69 -5.13 -8.70 -8.41
CA MET A 69 -3.90 -8.03 -7.98
C MET A 69 -4.20 -6.67 -7.32
N GLU A 70 -5.13 -5.92 -7.89
CA GLU A 70 -5.52 -4.62 -7.34
C GLU A 70 -6.28 -4.74 -6.02
N ARG A 71 -7.20 -5.70 -5.92
CA ARG A 71 -7.93 -5.97 -4.68
C ARG A 71 -7.00 -6.43 -3.56
N TYR A 72 -6.00 -7.24 -3.88
CA TYR A 72 -4.96 -7.63 -2.93
C TYR A 72 -4.21 -6.40 -2.42
N TYR A 73 -3.77 -5.51 -3.31
CA TYR A 73 -3.13 -4.25 -2.94
C TYR A 73 -3.97 -3.42 -1.98
N VAL A 74 -5.25 -3.19 -2.32
CA VAL A 74 -6.20 -2.42 -1.48
C VAL A 74 -6.36 -3.06 -0.10
N ALA A 75 -6.52 -4.38 -0.03
CA ALA A 75 -6.65 -5.09 1.24
C ALA A 75 -5.39 -4.94 2.10
N VAL A 76 -4.20 -5.06 1.51
CA VAL A 76 -2.93 -4.95 2.23
C VAL A 76 -2.70 -3.54 2.77
N ILE A 77 -2.95 -2.47 2.00
CA ILE A 77 -2.75 -1.10 2.48
C ILE A 77 -3.72 -0.75 3.61
N ILE A 78 -4.98 -1.19 3.54
CA ILE A 78 -5.98 -1.03 4.62
C ILE A 78 -5.52 -1.76 5.87
N LEU A 79 -5.16 -3.04 5.73
CA LEU A 79 -4.74 -3.87 6.85
C LEU A 79 -3.50 -3.29 7.54
N CYS A 80 -2.48 -2.90 6.78
CA CYS A 80 -1.25 -2.32 7.33
C CYS A 80 -1.54 -0.99 8.05
N PHE A 81 -2.43 -0.16 7.51
CA PHE A 81 -2.84 1.09 8.14
C PHE A 81 -3.55 0.87 9.48
N ILE A 82 -4.53 -0.05 9.53
CA ILE A 82 -5.24 -0.42 10.75
C ILE A 82 -4.26 -0.95 11.80
N LEU A 83 -3.38 -1.87 11.41
CA LEU A 83 -2.39 -2.44 12.33
C LEU A 83 -1.41 -1.38 12.84
N SER A 84 -1.04 -0.37 12.02
CA SER A 84 -0.19 0.74 12.45
C SER A 84 -0.85 1.61 13.51
N ILE A 85 -2.15 1.88 13.36
CA ILE A 85 -2.94 2.61 14.36
C ILE A 85 -3.00 1.80 15.65
N ILE A 86 -3.39 0.52 15.58
CA ILE A 86 -3.48 -0.36 16.76
C ILE A 86 -2.12 -0.46 17.47
N GLY A 87 -1.04 -0.71 16.73
CA GLY A 87 0.31 -0.82 17.28
C GLY A 87 0.76 0.46 17.98
N THR A 88 0.41 1.63 17.43
CA THR A 88 0.69 2.93 18.06
C THR A 88 -0.13 3.15 19.32
N ILE A 89 -1.44 2.86 19.30
CA ILE A 89 -2.32 2.95 20.48
C ILE A 89 -1.82 2.04 21.61
N LEU A 90 -1.46 0.80 21.28
CA LEU A 90 -0.89 -0.14 22.26
C LEU A 90 0.42 0.36 22.83
N SER A 91 1.31 0.92 21.99
CA SER A 91 2.59 1.47 22.44
C SER A 91 2.43 2.65 23.42
N VAL A 92 1.38 3.46 23.25
CA VAL A 92 1.06 4.59 24.13
C VAL A 92 0.34 4.13 25.41
N SER A 93 -0.52 3.12 25.31
CA SER A 93 -1.36 2.66 26.42
C SER A 93 -0.61 1.77 27.42
N LEU A 94 0.44 1.07 26.98
CA LEU A 94 1.23 0.19 27.83
C LEU A 94 2.19 1.01 28.72
N VAL A 95 2.06 0.81 30.05
CA VAL A 95 2.84 1.52 31.09
C VAL A 95 4.35 1.23 31.00
N ASN A 96 4.73 0.10 30.40
CA ASN A 96 6.13 -0.24 30.14
C ASN A 96 6.32 -0.73 28.69
N PRO A 97 6.71 0.14 27.75
CA PRO A 97 6.90 -0.23 26.34
C PRO A 97 8.07 -1.20 26.13
N TYR A 98 8.88 -1.47 27.16
CA TYR A 98 10.03 -2.38 27.13
C TYR A 98 9.75 -3.75 27.75
N LEU A 99 8.48 -4.13 27.96
CA LEU A 99 8.15 -5.54 28.18
C LEU A 99 8.84 -6.38 27.11
N THR A 100 9.68 -7.33 27.54
CA THR A 100 10.66 -8.03 26.68
C THR A 100 10.04 -8.68 25.44
N VAL A 101 8.73 -8.96 25.48
CA VAL A 101 7.99 -9.54 24.35
C VAL A 101 7.45 -8.47 23.39
N PHE A 102 7.05 -7.30 23.89
CA PHE A 102 6.36 -6.29 23.09
C PHE A 102 7.24 -5.71 21.97
N TRP A 103 8.51 -5.39 22.27
CA TRP A 103 9.42 -4.85 21.26
C TRP A 103 9.74 -5.87 20.14
N ILE A 104 9.72 -7.17 20.44
CA ILE A 104 9.92 -8.23 19.44
C ILE A 104 8.70 -8.31 18.52
N VAL A 105 7.50 -8.33 19.09
CA VAL A 105 6.24 -8.33 18.32
C VAL A 105 6.17 -7.11 17.42
N ASP A 106 6.53 -5.94 17.95
CA ASP A 106 6.54 -4.67 17.21
C ASP A 106 7.58 -4.69 16.08
N LEU A 107 8.79 -5.19 16.33
CA LEU A 107 9.83 -5.36 15.31
C LEU A 107 9.36 -6.30 14.18
N VAL A 108 8.84 -7.48 14.54
CA VAL A 108 8.38 -8.49 13.60
C VAL A 108 7.23 -7.95 12.76
N TYR A 109 6.28 -7.26 13.38
CA TYR A 109 5.18 -6.59 12.68
C TYR A 109 5.71 -5.61 11.62
N HIS A 110 6.67 -4.75 11.96
CA HIS A 110 7.18 -3.77 10.98
C HIS A 110 7.88 -4.44 9.80
N ILE A 111 8.63 -5.53 10.04
CA ILE A 111 9.28 -6.30 8.98
C ILE A 111 8.23 -6.97 8.09
N LEU A 112 7.24 -7.66 8.67
CA LEU A 112 6.17 -8.32 7.92
C LEU A 112 5.32 -7.33 7.13
N ALA A 113 4.95 -6.19 7.72
CA ALA A 113 4.22 -5.12 7.05
C ALA A 113 5.02 -4.56 5.86
N SER A 114 6.32 -4.35 6.02
CA SER A 114 7.17 -3.90 4.91
C SER A 114 7.19 -4.91 3.76
N LEU A 115 7.37 -6.20 4.05
CA LEU A 115 7.36 -7.26 3.03
C LEU A 115 6.01 -7.32 2.30
N LEU A 116 4.90 -7.27 3.03
CA LEU A 116 3.56 -7.25 2.44
C LEU A 116 3.34 -6.02 1.55
N LEU A 117 3.77 -4.83 2.00
CA LEU A 117 3.65 -3.59 1.23
C LEU A 117 4.51 -3.62 -0.03
N ILE A 118 5.71 -4.20 0.01
CA ILE A 118 6.57 -4.40 -1.17
C ILE A 118 5.86 -5.30 -2.19
N VAL A 119 5.35 -6.45 -1.75
CA VAL A 119 4.63 -7.39 -2.64
C VAL A 119 3.39 -6.72 -3.23
N ALA A 120 2.60 -6.03 -2.41
CA ALA A 120 1.43 -5.28 -2.85
C ALA A 120 1.79 -4.18 -3.86
N ALA A 121 2.86 -3.42 -3.62
CA ALA A 121 3.33 -2.37 -4.53
C ALA A 121 3.79 -2.94 -5.88
N VAL A 122 4.54 -4.05 -5.88
CA VAL A 122 4.95 -4.75 -7.11
C VAL A 122 3.72 -5.21 -7.90
N LEU A 123 2.77 -5.89 -7.25
CA LEU A 123 1.57 -6.40 -7.91
C LEU A 123 0.72 -5.26 -8.49
N TYR A 124 0.59 -4.14 -7.76
CA TYR A 124 -0.16 -2.99 -8.22
C TYR A 124 0.55 -2.27 -9.37
N LEU A 125 1.89 -2.18 -9.34
CA LEU A 125 2.67 -1.64 -10.44
C LEU A 125 2.57 -2.50 -11.70
N VAL A 126 2.68 -3.83 -11.57
CA VAL A 126 2.52 -4.77 -12.68
C VAL A 126 1.15 -4.62 -13.31
N SER A 127 0.09 -4.57 -12.49
CA SER A 127 -1.28 -4.32 -12.97
C SER A 127 -1.40 -2.96 -13.68
N ALA A 128 -0.81 -1.89 -13.14
CA ALA A 128 -0.82 -0.57 -13.75
C ALA A 128 -0.09 -0.53 -15.11
N VAL A 129 1.05 -1.22 -15.23
CA VAL A 129 1.81 -1.33 -16.48
C VAL A 129 1.05 -2.16 -17.51
N GLN A 130 0.41 -3.25 -17.11
CA GLN A 130 -0.46 -4.05 -17.99
C GLN A 130 -1.60 -3.19 -18.54
N ILE A 131 -2.26 -2.40 -17.67
CA ILE A 131 -3.31 -1.46 -18.09
C ILE A 131 -2.76 -0.43 -19.08
N ASN A 132 -1.63 0.21 -18.76
CA ASN A 132 -1.05 1.26 -19.60
C ASN A 132 -0.55 0.77 -20.95
N ASN A 133 -0.15 -0.48 -21.06
CA ASN A 133 0.28 -1.07 -22.33
C ASN A 133 -0.88 -1.73 -23.07
N HIS A 134 -2.06 -1.83 -22.44
CA HIS A 134 -3.19 -2.51 -23.05
C HIS A 134 -3.69 -1.73 -24.29
N PRO A 135 -3.90 -2.39 -25.44
CA PRO A 135 -4.35 -1.74 -26.67
C PRO A 135 -5.75 -1.12 -26.61
N LEU A 136 -6.56 -1.52 -25.62
CA LEU A 136 -7.85 -0.86 -25.35
C LEU A 136 -7.67 0.48 -24.61
N ALA A 137 -6.55 0.68 -23.91
CA ALA A 137 -6.23 1.92 -23.20
C ALA A 137 -5.45 2.91 -24.07
N ASN A 138 -4.66 2.42 -25.03
CA ASN A 138 -3.94 3.24 -25.98
C ASN A 138 -4.71 3.25 -27.30
N ASP A 139 -5.17 4.43 -27.71
CA ASP A 139 -6.01 4.72 -28.88
C ASP A 139 -5.48 4.25 -30.25
N ASP A 140 -4.37 3.53 -30.27
CA ASP A 140 -3.48 3.41 -31.42
C ASP A 140 -3.72 2.19 -32.32
N ALA A 141 -4.69 1.30 -32.05
CA ALA A 141 -4.78 0.08 -32.89
C ALA A 141 -6.15 -0.55 -33.12
N ILE A 142 -7.20 -0.26 -32.36
CA ILE A 142 -8.43 -1.06 -32.44
C ILE A 142 -9.59 -0.20 -32.89
N LYS A 143 -10.07 -0.44 -34.13
CA LYS A 143 -11.43 -0.08 -34.55
C LYS A 143 -12.38 -0.86 -33.66
N LEU A 144 -12.72 -0.29 -32.51
CA LEU A 144 -13.74 -0.83 -31.61
C LEU A 144 -15.02 -1.07 -32.44
N PRO A 145 -15.69 -2.21 -32.28
CA PRO A 145 -16.94 -2.46 -32.99
C PRO A 145 -17.95 -1.34 -32.69
N PRO A 146 -18.88 -1.03 -33.61
CA PRO A 146 -19.90 -0.01 -33.36
C PRO A 146 -20.70 -0.35 -32.08
N GLY A 147 -20.74 0.59 -31.13
CA GLY A 147 -21.40 0.42 -29.83
C GLY A 147 -20.48 0.24 -28.62
N PHE A 148 -19.16 0.08 -28.84
CA PHE A 148 -18.18 0.03 -27.75
C PHE A 148 -17.70 1.44 -27.37
N ILE A 149 -17.64 1.72 -26.07
CA ILE A 149 -17.26 3.04 -25.53
C ILE A 149 -15.73 3.14 -25.54
N LYS A 150 -15.24 4.18 -26.21
CA LYS A 150 -13.83 4.57 -26.20
C LYS A 150 -13.45 5.07 -24.81
N PHE A 151 -12.27 4.72 -24.31
CA PHE A 151 -11.81 5.23 -23.01
C PHE A 151 -11.61 6.75 -23.11
N ASP A 152 -12.11 7.48 -22.12
CA ASP A 152 -11.89 8.93 -22.03
C ASP A 152 -10.46 9.21 -21.50
N ASP A 153 -9.88 10.36 -21.85
CA ASP A 153 -8.53 10.78 -21.43
C ASP A 153 -8.39 10.80 -19.88
N THR A 154 -9.50 11.05 -19.20
CA THR A 154 -9.63 10.98 -17.74
C THR A 154 -9.25 9.59 -17.18
N GLU A 155 -9.60 8.52 -17.89
CA GLU A 155 -9.36 7.13 -17.47
C GLU A 155 -7.90 6.72 -17.64
N VAL A 156 -7.25 7.20 -18.71
CA VAL A 156 -5.82 7.03 -18.96
C VAL A 156 -4.98 7.83 -17.95
N PHE A 157 -5.50 8.95 -17.44
CA PHE A 157 -4.86 9.67 -16.34
C PHE A 157 -4.94 8.89 -15.01
N LEU A 158 -6.04 8.17 -14.77
CA LEU A 158 -6.24 7.39 -13.54
C LEU A 158 -5.36 6.14 -13.48
N SER A 159 -5.01 5.52 -14.62
CA SER A 159 -4.03 4.42 -14.65
C SER A 159 -2.62 4.89 -14.26
N LYS A 160 -2.22 6.12 -14.64
CA LYS A 160 -0.96 6.72 -14.17
C LYS A 160 -0.95 6.96 -12.65
N GLN A 161 -2.11 7.26 -12.04
CA GLN A 161 -2.22 7.36 -10.58
C GLN A 161 -1.91 6.04 -9.87
N LYS A 162 -2.16 4.88 -10.50
CA LYS A 162 -1.81 3.58 -9.92
C LYS A 162 -0.30 3.40 -9.78
N ILE A 163 0.49 3.86 -10.76
CA ILE A 163 1.96 3.85 -10.70
C ILE A 163 2.45 4.72 -9.54
N TYR A 164 1.90 5.93 -9.39
CA TYR A 164 2.24 6.81 -8.28
C TYR A 164 1.88 6.21 -6.93
N ALA A 165 0.71 5.59 -6.80
CA ALA A 165 0.27 4.90 -5.59
C ALA A 165 1.21 3.73 -5.23
N ALA A 166 1.60 2.91 -6.22
CA ALA A 166 2.57 1.84 -6.02
C ALA A 166 3.93 2.39 -5.56
N GLY A 167 4.42 3.46 -6.19
CA GLY A 167 5.66 4.15 -5.79
C GLY A 167 5.62 4.67 -4.35
N LEU A 168 4.52 5.33 -3.96
CA LEU A 168 4.33 5.80 -2.58
C LEU A 168 4.26 4.63 -1.58
N THR A 169 3.69 3.50 -1.99
CA THR A 169 3.62 2.29 -1.16
C THR A 169 5.02 1.69 -0.93
N PHE A 170 5.91 1.71 -1.93
CA PHE A 170 7.31 1.37 -1.75
C PHE A 170 7.99 2.29 -0.74
N VAL A 171 7.78 3.60 -0.84
CA VAL A 171 8.31 4.57 0.12
C VAL A 171 7.80 4.24 1.52
N GLN A 172 6.50 3.97 1.68
CA GLN A 172 5.94 3.56 2.97
C GLN A 172 6.61 2.29 3.52
N ALA A 173 6.84 1.27 2.67
CA ALA A 173 7.51 0.04 3.07
C ALA A 173 8.95 0.28 3.56
N LEU A 174 9.68 1.23 2.96
CA LEU A 174 11.00 1.65 3.45
C LEU A 174 10.90 2.31 4.83
N PHE A 175 9.88 3.14 5.07
CA PHE A 175 9.64 3.71 6.40
C PHE A 175 9.42 2.61 7.44
N TYR A 176 8.65 1.56 7.14
CA TYR A 176 8.50 0.43 8.05
C TYR A 176 9.85 -0.25 8.38
N ILE A 177 10.74 -0.43 7.39
CA ILE A 177 12.08 -0.97 7.62
C ILE A 177 12.89 -0.06 8.52
N ILE A 178 12.87 1.25 8.26
CA ILE A 178 13.60 2.24 9.07
C ILE A 178 13.10 2.18 10.52
N VAL A 179 11.79 2.14 10.75
CA VAL A 179 11.22 2.02 12.10
C VAL A 179 11.62 0.71 12.78
N ALA A 180 11.61 -0.41 12.07
CA ALA A 180 12.10 -1.69 12.59
C ALA A 180 13.56 -1.59 13.08
N LEU A 181 14.44 -0.98 12.28
CA LEU A 181 15.84 -0.75 12.66
C LEU A 181 15.96 0.18 13.87
N LEU A 182 15.13 1.21 13.97
CA LEU A 182 15.10 2.11 15.13
C LEU A 182 14.65 1.41 16.40
N ILE A 183 13.62 0.55 16.34
CA ILE A 183 13.16 -0.28 17.46
C ILE A 183 14.29 -1.18 17.96
N LYS A 184 14.97 -1.89 17.04
CA LYS A 184 16.11 -2.76 17.36
C LYS A 184 17.24 -1.97 18.03
N ARG A 185 17.59 -0.79 17.49
CA ARG A 185 18.65 0.07 18.04
C ARG A 185 18.29 0.61 19.43
N GLY A 186 17.04 1.03 19.63
CA GLY A 186 16.52 1.51 20.92
C GLY A 186 16.68 0.45 22.01
N ARG A 187 16.38 -0.82 21.68
CA ARG A 187 16.58 -1.93 22.63
C ARG A 187 18.04 -2.15 22.99
N SER A 188 18.94 -2.14 22.01
CA SER A 188 20.37 -2.35 22.26
C SER A 188 20.96 -1.34 23.23
N LYS A 189 20.51 -0.06 23.18
CA LYS A 189 20.96 0.97 24.11
C LYS A 189 20.44 0.74 25.53
N SER A 190 19.16 0.37 25.68
CA SER A 190 18.55 0.10 26.99
C SER A 190 19.12 -1.10 27.76
N LEU A 191 19.93 -1.95 27.10
CA LEU A 191 20.61 -3.08 27.73
C LEU A 191 22.03 -2.72 28.21
N GLN A 192 22.57 -1.57 27.79
CA GLN A 192 23.89 -1.08 28.15
C GLN A 192 23.88 -0.09 29.32
N GLU A 193 22.69 0.46 29.63
CA GLU A 193 22.40 1.32 30.78
C GLU A 193 21.85 0.50 31.95
#